data_AF-A0A348SZB2-F1
#
_entry.id   AF-A0A348SZB2-F1
#
_cell.length_a   1.000
_cell.length_b   1.000
_cell.length_c   1.000
_cell.angle_alpha   90.00
_cell.angle_beta   90.00
_cell.angle_gamma   90.00
#
_symmetry.space_group_name_H-M   'P 1'
#
loop_
_entity.id
_entity.type
_entity.pdbx_description
1 polymer ?
#
loop_
_entity_poly.entity_id
_entity_poly.type
_entity_poly.pdbx_seq_one_letter_code
_entity_poly.pdbx_strand_id
1 'polypeptide(L)' 'MVPKLLCGLLLTLVGLVFSSFCFIYAVMNPCNYNGINGLLGSFLGTQTLVPFIISTAAMCAGLILCFYVAFHKDNKDK' A
#
# COMPACT_ATOMS: atom_id res chain seq x y z
N MET A 1 -1.46 -24.00 -6.92
CA MET A 1 -1.87 -22.70 -7.49
C MET A 1 -2.45 -21.73 -6.46
N VAL A 2 -3.38 -22.16 -5.59
CA VAL A 2 -3.92 -21.37 -4.45
C VAL A 2 -2.86 -20.62 -3.59
N PRO A 3 -1.68 -21.19 -3.25
CA PRO A 3 -0.70 -20.49 -2.41
C PRO A 3 -0.15 -19.20 -3.04
N LYS A 4 -0.13 -19.09 -4.37
CA LYS A 4 0.36 -17.88 -5.07
C LYS A 4 -0.64 -16.72 -4.98
N LEU A 5 -1.93 -17.02 -5.12
CA LEU A 5 -3.00 -16.03 -4.90
C LEU A 5 -3.09 -15.64 -3.42
N LEU A 6 -2.97 -16.61 -2.51
CA LEU A 6 -2.96 -16.35 -1.08
C LEU A 6 -1.77 -15.45 -0.69
N CYS A 7 -0.59 -15.69 -1.25
CA CYS A 7 0.59 -14.86 -1.04
C CYS A 7 0.38 -13.42 -1.52
N GLY A 8 -0.12 -13.22 -2.76
CA GLY A 8 -0.42 -11.88 -3.27
C GLY A 8 -1.49 -11.15 -2.45
N LEU A 9 -2.51 -11.88 -1.98
CA LEU A 9 -3.56 -11.33 -1.13
C LEU A 9 -3.02 -10.90 0.22
N LEU A 10 -2.20 -11.74 0.87
CA LEU A 10 -1.55 -11.42 2.14
C LEU A 10 -0.64 -10.19 2.01
N LEU A 11 0.16 -10.12 0.94
CA LEU A 11 1.01 -8.96 0.66
C LEU A 11 0.20 -7.67 0.50
N THR A 12 -0.93 -7.75 -0.21
CA THR A 12 -1.87 -6.64 -0.38
C THR A 12 -2.44 -6.20 0.96
N LEU A 13 -2.86 -7.15 1.80
CA LEU A 13 -3.46 -6.89 3.11
C LEU A 13 -2.46 -6.19 4.05
N VAL A 14 -1.23 -6.69 4.11
CA VAL A 14 -0.16 -6.08 4.92
C VAL A 14 0.15 -4.66 4.43
N GLY A 15 0.29 -4.46 3.11
CA GLY A 15 0.52 -3.15 2.52
C GLY A 15 -0.61 -2.16 2.81
N LEU A 16 -1.87 -2.61 2.69
CA LEU A 16 -3.05 -1.81 2.98
C LEU A 16 -3.11 -1.39 4.45
N VAL A 17 -2.90 -2.33 5.38
CA VAL A 17 -2.95 -2.05 6.83
C VAL A 17 -1.88 -1.03 7.19
N PHE A 18 -0.64 -1.23 6.73
CA PHE A 18 0.47 -0.34 7.05
C PHE A 18 0.32 1.05 6.42
N SER A 19 -0.15 1.12 5.18
CA SER A 19 -0.50 2.37 4.50
C SER A 19 -1.60 3.13 5.26
N SER A 20 -2.62 2.41 5.75
CA SER A 20 -3.71 2.99 6.55
C SER A 20 -3.21 3.55 7.89
N PHE A 21 -2.32 2.83 8.58
CA PHE A 21 -1.70 3.34 9.81
C PHE A 21 -0.90 4.61 9.57
N CYS A 22 -0.07 4.66 8.52
CA CYS A 22 0.70 5.85 8.17
C CYS A 22 -0.22 7.04 7.84
N PHE A 23 -1.30 6.78 7.09
CA PHE A 23 -2.29 7.80 6.75
C PHE A 23 -3.00 8.36 7.99
N ILE A 24 -3.51 7.49 8.87
CA ILE A 24 -4.16 7.90 10.11
C ILE A 24 -3.19 8.69 10.99
N TYR A 25 -1.95 8.24 11.11
CA TYR A 25 -0.93 8.93 11.90
C TYR A 25 -0.64 10.35 11.37
N ALA A 26 -0.53 10.50 10.05
CA ALA A 26 -0.32 11.80 9.41
C ALA A 26 -1.54 12.73 9.57
N VAL A 27 -2.76 12.20 9.53
CA VAL A 27 -3.98 12.98 9.78
C VAL A 27 -4.09 13.41 11.23
N MET A 28 -3.76 12.53 12.18
CA MET A 28 -3.82 12.82 13.62
C MET A 28 -2.73 13.77 14.10
N ASN A 29 -1.62 13.88 13.37
CA ASN A 29 -0.50 14.76 13.69
C ASN A 29 -0.30 15.81 12.58
N PRO A 30 -1.22 16.79 12.46
CA PRO A 30 -1.07 17.86 11.49
C PRO A 30 0.22 18.63 11.72
N CYS A 31 1.05 18.74 10.69
CA CYS A 31 2.33 19.45 10.76
C CYS A 31 2.48 20.38 9.56
N ASN A 32 3.01 21.58 9.82
CA ASN A 32 3.49 22.49 8.78
C ASN A 32 4.98 22.24 8.56
N TYR A 33 5.32 21.51 7.50
CA TYR A 33 6.70 21.17 7.19
C TYR A 33 7.25 22.10 6.10
N ASN A 34 8.16 23.00 6.48
CA ASN A 34 8.82 23.93 5.56
C ASN A 34 7.84 24.77 4.70
N GLY A 35 6.70 25.17 5.27
CA GLY A 35 5.64 25.91 4.59
C GLY A 35 4.62 25.03 3.84
N ILE A 36 4.85 23.72 3.77
CA ILE A 36 3.91 22.75 3.23
C ILE A 36 2.93 22.35 4.34
N ASN A 37 1.66 22.66 4.12
CA ASN A 37 0.56 22.35 5.04
C ASN A 37 -0.32 21.20 4.54
N GLY A 38 -1.25 20.78 5.39
CA GLY A 38 -2.20 19.70 5.07
C GLY A 38 -1.54 18.33 5.11
N LEU A 39 -2.19 17.35 4.48
CA LEU A 39 -1.80 15.93 4.57
C LEU A 39 -0.35 15.68 4.12
N LEU A 40 0.08 16.33 3.03
CA LEU A 40 1.44 16.21 2.51
C LEU A 40 2.47 16.79 3.51
N GLY A 41 2.16 17.96 4.09
CA GLY A 41 2.96 18.57 5.16
C GLY A 41 3.09 17.66 6.37
N SER A 42 1.99 17.03 6.80
CA SER A 42 1.99 16.06 7.90
C SER A 42 2.82 14.82 7.59
N PHE A 43 2.72 14.27 6.38
CA PHE A 43 3.51 13.10 5.96
C PHE A 43 5.01 13.38 5.99
N LEU A 44 5.42 14.56 5.52
CA LEU A 44 6.83 14.98 5.56
C LEU A 44 7.27 15.26 7.00
N GLY A 45 6.49 16.00 7.77
CA GLY A 45 6.81 16.38 9.15
C GLY A 45 6.87 15.20 10.13
N THR A 46 6.11 14.14 9.85
CA THR A 46 6.11 12.91 10.67
C THR A 46 7.05 11.81 10.16
N GLN A 47 7.80 12.07 9.07
CA GLN A 47 8.61 11.06 8.36
C GLN A 47 7.83 9.80 7.94
N THR A 48 6.50 9.86 7.89
CA THR A 48 5.65 8.72 7.49
C THR A 48 5.45 8.62 5.98
N LEU A 49 5.89 9.62 5.20
CA LEU A 49 5.78 9.62 3.74
C LEU A 49 6.48 8.41 3.10
N VAL A 50 7.74 8.16 3.47
CA VAL A 50 8.54 7.06 2.91
C VAL A 50 7.90 5.69 3.23
N PRO A 51 7.57 5.36 4.49
CA PRO A 51 6.88 4.11 4.80
C PRO A 51 5.50 3.99 4.12
N PHE A 52 4.77 5.10 3.95
CA PHE A 52 3.52 5.12 3.19
C PHE A 52 3.72 4.78 1.70
N ILE A 53 4.75 5.34 1.05
CA ILE A 53 5.06 5.05 -0.36
C ILE A 53 5.45 3.58 -0.54
N ILE A 54 6.35 3.06 0.31
CA ILE A 54 6.82 1.66 0.22
C ILE A 54 5.66 0.70 0.41
N SER A 55 4.80 0.93 1.40
CA SER A 55 3.65 0.07 1.68
C SER A 55 2.59 0.13 0.58
N THR A 56 2.36 1.30 0.00
CA THR A 56 1.48 1.46 -1.16
C THR A 56 2.03 0.74 -2.39
N ALA A 57 3.35 0.82 -2.63
CA ALA A 57 4.00 0.06 -3.70
C ALA A 57 3.89 -1.45 -3.48
N ALA A 58 4.07 -1.93 -2.24
CA ALA A 58 3.89 -3.34 -1.89
C ALA A 58 2.43 -3.80 -2.08
N MET A 59 1.46 -2.96 -1.71
CA MET A 59 0.04 -3.21 -1.95
C MET A 59 -0.25 -3.36 -3.45
N CYS A 60 0.25 -2.43 -4.28
CA CYS A 60 0.11 -2.50 -5.74
C CYS A 60 0.76 -3.77 -6.32
N ALA A 61 1.97 -4.13 -5.86
CA ALA A 61 2.65 -5.36 -6.29
C ALA A 61 1.84 -6.62 -5.93
N GLY A 62 1.25 -6.65 -4.72
CA GLY A 62 0.36 -7.73 -4.29
C GLY A 62 -0.87 -7.86 -5.18
N LEU A 63 -1.51 -6.74 -5.52
CA LEU A 63 -2.67 -6.72 -6.44
C LEU A 63 -2.29 -7.18 -7.85
N ILE A 64 -1.18 -6.67 -8.40
CA ILE A 64 -0.70 -7.07 -9.74
C ILE A 64 -0.43 -8.57 -9.78
N LEU A 65 0.19 -9.13 -8.73
CA LEU A 65 0.42 -10.57 -8.64
C LEU A 65 -0.90 -11.35 -8.58
N CYS A 66 -1.86 -10.89 -7.78
CA CYS A 66 -3.20 -11.48 -7.71
C CYS A 66 -3.89 -11.49 -9.06
N PHE A 67 -3.93 -10.35 -9.76
CA PHE A 67 -4.53 -10.24 -11.07
C PHE A 67 -3.81 -11.10 -12.11
N TYR A 68 -2.48 -11.06 -12.14
CA TYR A 68 -1.69 -11.85 -13.06
C TYR A 68 -1.99 -13.35 -12.91
N VAL A 69 -2.03 -13.86 -11.68
CA VAL A 69 -2.34 -15.27 -11.42
C VAL A 69 -3.80 -15.59 -11.76
N ALA A 70 -4.76 -14.69 -11.50
CA ALA A 70 -6.16 -14.88 -11.85
C ALA A 70 -6.39 -14.95 -13.38
N PHE A 71 -5.85 -14.00 -14.14
CA PHE A 71 -5.97 -13.95 -15.61
C PHE A 71 -5.22 -15.10 -16.30
N HIS A 72 -4.05 -15.48 -15.78
CA HIS A 72 -3.31 -16.60 -16.34
C HIS A 72 -3.99 -17.95 -16.02
N LYS A 73 -4.81 -18.04 -14.96
CA LYS A 73 -5.64 -19.22 -14.68
C LYS A 73 -6.78 -19.34 -15.69
N ASP A 74 -7.44 -18.23 -16.03
CA ASP A 74 -8.55 -18.18 -17.01
C ASP A 74 -8.12 -18.66 -18.40
N ASN A 75 -6.94 -18.24 -18.87
CA ASN A 75 -6.39 -18.65 -20.17
C ASN A 75 -5.97 -20.13 -20.27
N LYS A 76 -5.81 -20.83 -19.14
CA LYS A 76 -5.43 -22.26 -19.10
C LYS A 76 -6.63 -23.21 -19.02
N ASP A 77 -7.81 -22.67 -18.68
CA ASP A 77 -9.06 -23.43 -18.50
C ASP A 77 -9.92 -23.42 -19.78
N LYS A 78 -9.50 -22.67 -20.80
CA LYS A 78 -10.13 -22.56 -22.13
C LYS A 78 -9.37 -23.40 -23.16
#